data_AF-A0A2V7IA97-F1
#
_entry.id   AF-A0A2V7IA97-F1
#
_cell.length_a   1.000
_cell.length_b   1.000
_cell.length_c   1.000
_cell.angle_alpha   90.00
_cell.angle_beta   90.00
_cell.angle_gamma   90.00
#
_symmetry.space_group_name_H-M   'P 1'
#
loop_
_entity.id
_entity.type
_entity.pdbx_description
1 polymer ?
#
loop_
_entity_poly.entity_id
_entity_poly.type
_entity_poly.pdbx_seq_one_letter_code
_entity_poly.pdbx_strand_id
1 'polypeptide(L)'
;MTPRGDLPSVLHAARRIVDDLAGLLASMEALVVDHQQMSARCERLEQQQQERRAEDERLRRERDDLARGLAELRAAHEALLKHQEARRHAGQRYKVMVVDDAPSDLRTMESILTAAGHDVVAYGGGEELEDKVAAQRPDLLLLDIVMPNRNGYEILRALKKDERTKYTPVVIVTGRSQESDR
;
A
#
# COMPACT_ATOMS: atom_id res chain seq x y z
N MET A 1 -17.33 -49.70 -91.03
CA MET A 1 -18.68 -49.75 -90.43
C MET A 1 -18.53 -49.42 -88.96
N THR A 2 -19.21 -48.36 -88.51
CA THR A 2 -19.15 -47.87 -87.12
C THR A 2 -19.58 -48.96 -86.13
N PRO A 3 -18.95 -49.06 -84.94
CA PRO A 3 -19.39 -50.00 -83.93
C PRO A 3 -20.78 -49.58 -83.44
N ARG A 4 -21.78 -50.44 -83.63
CA ARG A 4 -23.10 -50.27 -82.99
C ARG A 4 -22.90 -50.51 -81.50
N GLY A 5 -22.81 -49.43 -80.73
CA GLY A 5 -22.79 -49.49 -79.27
C GLY A 5 -24.06 -50.16 -78.75
N ASP A 6 -23.89 -51.06 -77.80
CA ASP A 6 -24.96 -51.77 -77.11
C ASP A 6 -25.81 -50.77 -76.30
N LEU A 7 -27.03 -50.47 -76.78
CA LEU A 7 -27.93 -49.44 -76.24
C LEU A 7 -28.25 -49.61 -74.73
N PRO A 8 -28.46 -50.83 -74.21
CA PRO A 8 -28.58 -51.09 -72.77
C PRO A 8 -27.37 -50.63 -71.96
N SER A 9 -26.15 -50.84 -72.46
CA SER A 9 -24.91 -50.45 -71.79
C SER A 9 -24.77 -48.93 -71.67
N VAL A 10 -25.18 -48.18 -72.71
CA VAL A 10 -25.17 -46.69 -72.69
C VAL A 10 -26.21 -46.15 -71.72
N LEU A 11 -27.42 -46.72 -71.70
CA LEU A 11 -28.49 -46.35 -70.76
C LEU A 11 -28.10 -46.62 -69.30
N HIS A 12 -27.45 -47.75 -69.03
CA HIS A 12 -26.96 -48.08 -67.68
C HIS A 12 -25.87 -47.10 -67.22
N ALA A 13 -24.92 -46.76 -68.09
CA ALA A 13 -23.87 -45.77 -67.78
C ALA A 13 -24.46 -44.38 -67.51
N ALA A 14 -25.43 -43.93 -68.33
CA ALA A 14 -26.11 -42.65 -68.13
C ALA A 14 -26.89 -42.62 -66.81
N ARG A 15 -27.60 -43.70 -66.45
CA ARG A 15 -28.30 -43.81 -65.17
C ARG A 15 -27.34 -43.73 -63.98
N ARG A 16 -26.20 -44.40 -64.05
CA ARG A 16 -25.18 -44.35 -62.99
C ARG A 16 -24.63 -42.93 -62.79
N ILE A 17 -24.40 -42.19 -63.87
CA ILE A 17 -23.97 -40.79 -63.81
C ILE A 17 -25.03 -39.91 -63.15
N VAL A 18 -26.31 -40.10 -63.47
CA VAL A 18 -27.41 -39.35 -62.83
C VAL A 18 -27.49 -39.67 -61.34
N ASP A 19 -27.39 -40.94 -60.96
CA ASP A 19 -27.39 -41.37 -59.56
C ASP A 19 -26.18 -40.81 -58.79
N ASP A 20 -24.98 -40.83 -59.40
CA ASP A 20 -23.75 -40.25 -58.83
C ASP A 20 -23.87 -38.72 -58.66
N LEU A 21 -24.43 -38.01 -59.66
CA LEU A 21 -24.68 -36.56 -59.59
C LEU A 21 -25.73 -36.21 -58.53
N ALA A 22 -26.78 -37.01 -58.37
CA ALA A 22 -27.76 -36.84 -57.31
C ALA A 22 -27.14 -37.02 -55.92
N GLY A 23 -26.25 -38.01 -55.74
CA GLY A 23 -25.50 -38.22 -54.50
C GLY A 23 -24.55 -37.08 -54.18
N LEU A 24 -23.88 -36.50 -55.18
CA LEU A 24 -23.04 -35.31 -55.02
C LEU A 24 -23.87 -34.08 -54.62
N LEU A 25 -25.03 -33.87 -55.24
CA LEU A 25 -25.92 -32.76 -54.90
C LEU A 25 -26.40 -32.86 -53.44
N ALA A 26 -26.84 -34.05 -53.01
CA ALA A 26 -27.26 -34.30 -51.63
C ALA A 26 -26.11 -34.08 -50.63
N SER A 27 -24.88 -34.46 -50.99
CA SER A 27 -23.69 -34.22 -50.17
C SER A 27 -23.35 -32.73 -50.06
N MET A 28 -23.52 -31.96 -51.14
CA MET A 28 -23.35 -30.51 -51.12
C MET A 28 -24.41 -29.82 -50.26
N GLU A 29 -25.68 -30.23 -50.37
CA GLU A 29 -26.77 -29.70 -49.53
C GLU A 29 -26.49 -29.94 -48.04
N ALA A 30 -26.05 -31.15 -47.66
CA ALA A 30 -25.68 -31.46 -46.29
C ALA A 30 -24.52 -30.57 -45.78
N LEU A 31 -23.51 -30.34 -46.62
CA LEU A 31 -22.36 -29.49 -46.28
C LEU A 31 -22.78 -28.01 -46.08
N VAL A 32 -23.72 -27.51 -46.90
CA VAL A 32 -24.27 -26.16 -46.76
C VAL A 32 -25.03 -26.01 -45.46
N VAL A 33 -25.86 -27.00 -45.09
CA VAL A 33 -26.60 -26.99 -43.82
C VAL A 33 -25.65 -27.02 -42.62
N ASP A 34 -24.62 -27.87 -42.65
CA ASP A 34 -23.61 -27.93 -41.58
C ASP A 34 -22.85 -26.60 -41.44
N HIS A 35 -22.46 -25.99 -42.56
CA HIS A 35 -21.82 -24.67 -42.55
C HIS A 35 -22.73 -23.58 -41.97
N GLN A 36 -24.02 -23.57 -42.31
CA GLN A 36 -25.00 -22.64 -41.74
C GLN A 36 -25.16 -22.85 -40.23
N GLN A 37 -25.21 -24.09 -39.76
CA GLN A 37 -25.29 -24.42 -38.33
C GLN A 37 -24.02 -23.99 -37.59
N MET A 38 -22.85 -24.20 -38.18
CA MET A 38 -21.55 -23.77 -37.65
C MET A 38 -21.44 -22.25 -37.57
N SER A 39 -21.86 -21.51 -38.61
CA SER A 39 -21.89 -20.03 -38.59
C SER A 39 -22.77 -19.52 -37.45
N ALA A 40 -24.00 -20.03 -37.33
CA ALA A 40 -24.91 -19.63 -36.27
C ALA A 40 -24.39 -19.99 -34.86
N ARG A 41 -23.63 -21.09 -34.74
CA ARG A 41 -22.97 -21.46 -33.48
C ARG A 41 -21.82 -20.52 -33.13
N CYS A 42 -21.02 -20.10 -34.11
CA CYS A 42 -19.96 -19.10 -33.90
C CYS A 42 -20.53 -17.77 -33.43
N GLU A 43 -21.57 -17.24 -34.10
CA GLU A 43 -22.23 -15.98 -33.72
C GLU A 43 -22.73 -16.00 -32.26
N ARG A 44 -23.40 -17.09 -31.84
CA ARG A 44 -23.86 -17.25 -30.46
C ARG A 44 -22.70 -17.28 -29.46
N LEU A 45 -21.60 -17.95 -29.78
CA LEU A 45 -20.42 -18.00 -28.91
C LEU A 45 -19.74 -16.64 -28.82
N GLU A 46 -19.64 -15.90 -29.93
CA GLU A 46 -19.08 -14.54 -29.95
C GLU A 46 -19.94 -13.60 -29.09
N GLN A 47 -21.26 -13.64 -29.23
CA GLN A 47 -22.17 -12.85 -28.41
C GLN A 47 -22.02 -13.20 -26.92
N GLN A 48 -21.99 -14.49 -26.58
CA GLN A 48 -21.79 -14.92 -25.19
C GLN A 48 -20.43 -14.49 -24.63
N GLN A 49 -19.37 -14.50 -25.45
CA GLN A 49 -18.05 -14.01 -25.05
C GLN A 49 -18.04 -12.49 -24.86
N GLN A 50 -18.74 -11.74 -25.71
CA GLN A 50 -18.89 -10.29 -25.56
C GLN A 50 -19.64 -9.93 -24.27
N GLU A 51 -20.76 -10.61 -23.97
CA GLU A 51 -21.53 -10.41 -22.74
C GLU A 51 -20.70 -10.68 -21.50
N ARG A 52 -19.96 -11.81 -21.45
CA ARG A 52 -19.06 -12.14 -20.35
C ARG A 52 -17.96 -11.09 -20.16
N ARG A 53 -17.36 -10.61 -21.24
CA ARG A 53 -16.33 -9.56 -21.18
C ARG A 53 -16.90 -8.26 -20.62
N ALA A 54 -18.10 -7.87 -21.05
CA ALA A 54 -18.77 -6.67 -20.54
C ALA A 54 -19.12 -6.79 -19.05
N GLU A 55 -19.58 -7.97 -18.61
CA GLU A 55 -19.84 -8.25 -17.20
C GLU A 55 -18.58 -8.21 -16.35
N ASP A 56 -17.49 -8.85 -16.80
CA ASP A 56 -16.18 -8.81 -16.13
C ASP A 56 -15.65 -7.37 -16.01
N GLU A 57 -15.78 -6.56 -17.07
CA GLU A 57 -15.40 -5.15 -17.03
C GLU A 57 -16.24 -4.35 -16.02
N ARG A 58 -17.54 -4.61 -15.96
CA ARG A 58 -18.43 -3.97 -14.98
C ARG A 58 -18.04 -4.32 -13.55
N LEU A 59 -17.80 -5.60 -13.26
CA LEU A 59 -17.40 -6.07 -11.94
C LEU A 59 -16.02 -5.52 -11.53
N ARG A 60 -15.09 -5.42 -12.48
CA ARG A 60 -13.78 -4.78 -12.23
C ARG A 60 -13.93 -3.32 -11.82
N ARG A 61 -14.77 -2.55 -12.54
CA ARG A 61 -15.03 -1.15 -12.19
C ARG A 61 -15.64 -1.01 -10.79
N GLU A 62 -16.66 -1.81 -10.49
CA GLU A 62 -17.31 -1.80 -9.17
C GLU A 62 -16.33 -2.16 -8.03
N ARG A 63 -15.48 -3.18 -8.25
CA ARG A 63 -14.41 -3.52 -7.30
C ARG A 63 -13.43 -2.36 -7.12
N ASP A 64 -13.01 -1.70 -8.19
CA ASP A 64 -12.06 -0.60 -8.14
C ASP A 64 -12.68 0.64 -7.45
N ASP A 65 -13.98 0.90 -7.65
CA ASP A 65 -14.75 1.92 -6.92
C ASP A 65 -14.82 1.63 -5.42
N LEU A 66 -15.16 0.39 -5.04
CA LEU A 66 -15.17 -0.04 -3.63
C LEU A 66 -13.77 0.05 -3.00
N ALA A 67 -12.72 -0.31 -3.74
CA ALA A 67 -11.35 -0.21 -3.26
C ALA A 67 -10.94 1.26 -2.99
N ARG A 68 -11.34 2.20 -3.86
CA ARG A 68 -11.13 3.63 -3.63
C ARG A 68 -11.85 4.13 -2.37
N GLY A 69 -13.15 3.81 -2.24
CA GLY A 69 -13.93 4.23 -1.06
C GLY A 69 -13.35 3.66 0.25
N LEU A 70 -12.87 2.42 0.24
CA LEU A 70 -12.22 1.83 1.42
C LEU A 70 -10.90 2.55 1.78
N ALA A 71 -10.12 2.98 0.78
CA ALA A 71 -8.90 3.74 1.00
C ALA A 71 -9.19 5.13 1.60
N GLU A 72 -10.22 5.82 1.11
CA GLU A 72 -10.67 7.11 1.65
C GLU A 72 -11.14 6.98 3.10
N LEU A 73 -11.92 5.95 3.42
CA LEU A 73 -12.40 5.71 4.78
C LEU A 73 -11.23 5.44 5.75
N ARG A 74 -10.22 4.67 5.32
CA ARG A 74 -9.00 4.43 6.10
C ARG A 74 -8.23 5.72 6.36
N ALA A 75 -8.05 6.56 5.35
CA ALA A 75 -7.37 7.85 5.50
C ALA A 75 -8.13 8.77 6.47
N ALA A 76 -9.46 8.83 6.37
CA ALA A 76 -10.30 9.60 7.28
C ALA A 76 -10.19 9.08 8.73
N HIS A 77 -10.18 7.76 8.92
CA HIS A 77 -10.01 7.16 10.24
C HIS A 77 -8.64 7.50 10.86
N GLU A 78 -7.56 7.39 10.07
CA GLU A 78 -6.22 7.74 10.53
C GLU A 78 -6.12 9.22 10.90
N ALA A 79 -6.72 10.11 10.10
CA ALA A 79 -6.77 11.54 10.40
C ALA A 79 -7.53 11.81 11.71
N LEU A 80 -8.64 11.12 11.96
CA LEU A 80 -9.41 11.26 13.18
C LEU A 80 -8.61 10.84 14.41
N LEU A 81 -7.89 9.71 14.34
CA LEU A 81 -7.02 9.24 15.43
C LEU A 81 -5.93 10.28 15.76
N LYS A 82 -5.25 10.82 14.74
CA LYS A 82 -4.25 11.90 14.93
C LYS A 82 -4.85 13.14 15.59
N HIS A 83 -6.07 13.53 15.20
CA HIS A 83 -6.75 14.67 15.83
C HIS A 83 -7.15 14.38 17.28
N GLN A 84 -7.56 13.15 17.60
CA GLN A 84 -7.90 12.76 18.97
C GLN A 84 -6.65 12.75 19.87
N GLU A 85 -5.53 12.21 19.40
CA GLU A 85 -4.25 12.26 20.11
C GLU A 85 -3.80 13.71 20.33
N ALA A 86 -3.81 14.52 19.27
CA ALA A 86 -3.49 15.95 19.37
C ALA A 86 -4.40 16.66 20.37
N ARG A 87 -5.71 16.37 20.39
CA ARG A 87 -6.65 16.92 21.39
C ARG A 87 -6.38 16.42 22.80
N ARG A 88 -5.97 15.17 22.97
CA ARG A 88 -5.67 14.58 24.28
C ARG A 88 -4.44 15.24 24.92
N HIS A 89 -3.48 15.65 24.10
CA HIS A 89 -2.29 16.37 24.54
C HIS A 89 -2.48 17.89 24.54
N ALA A 90 -3.39 18.44 23.71
CA ALA A 90 -3.73 19.86 23.71
C ALA A 90 -4.35 20.27 25.05
N GLY A 91 -3.58 20.98 25.86
CA GLY A 91 -3.96 21.43 27.20
C GLY A 91 -3.29 20.67 28.34
N GLN A 92 -2.52 19.61 28.07
CA GLN A 92 -1.65 19.01 29.09
C GLN A 92 -0.32 19.76 29.16
N ARG A 93 0.00 20.28 30.35
CA ARG A 93 1.33 20.79 30.67
C ARG A 93 2.20 19.65 31.15
N TYR A 94 3.33 19.43 30.50
CA TYR A 94 4.36 18.50 30.94
C TYR A 94 5.53 19.28 31.50
N LYS A 95 6.22 18.70 32.48
CA LYS A 95 7.49 19.19 32.97
C LYS A 95 8.63 18.60 32.15
N VAL A 96 9.26 19.41 31.32
CA VAL A 96 10.36 18.99 30.44
C VAL A 96 11.68 19.53 30.98
N MET A 97 12.65 18.64 31.20
CA MET A 97 14.01 19.05 31.53
C MET A 97 14.87 19.00 30.26
N VAL A 98 15.64 20.05 29.99
CA VAL A 98 16.53 20.16 28.84
C VAL A 98 17.97 20.24 29.33
N VAL A 99 18.84 19.40 28.76
CA VAL A 99 20.26 19.33 29.09
C VAL A 99 21.10 19.44 27.83
N ASP A 100 21.87 20.51 27.76
CA ASP A 100 22.76 20.85 26.65
C ASP A 100 23.81 21.84 27.19
N ASP A 101 25.07 21.74 26.78
CA ASP A 101 26.14 22.63 27.25
C ASP A 101 26.20 23.94 26.47
N ALA A 102 25.58 24.01 25.27
CA ALA A 102 25.48 25.20 24.45
C ALA A 102 24.34 26.12 24.96
N PRO A 103 24.65 27.32 25.50
CA PRO A 103 23.62 28.20 26.06
C PRO A 103 22.64 28.73 25.00
N SER A 104 23.03 28.76 23.73
CA SER A 104 22.13 29.11 22.61
C SER A 104 21.02 28.07 22.46
N ASP A 105 21.40 26.80 22.47
CA ASP A 105 20.52 25.69 22.11
C ASP A 105 19.56 25.42 23.27
N LEU A 106 20.07 25.49 24.52
CA LEU A 106 19.25 25.53 25.72
C LEU A 106 18.17 26.61 25.66
N ARG A 107 18.53 27.87 25.37
CA ARG A 107 17.57 28.98 25.33
C ARG A 107 16.55 28.82 24.22
N THR A 108 16.97 28.31 23.07
CA THR A 108 16.08 28.02 21.94
C THR A 108 15.07 26.95 22.31
N MET A 109 15.52 25.82 22.86
CA MET A 109 14.63 24.73 23.28
C MET A 109 13.69 25.17 24.41
N GLU A 110 14.19 25.91 25.40
CA GLU A 110 13.38 26.46 26.49
C GLU A 110 12.28 27.39 25.95
N SER A 111 12.62 28.28 25.03
CA SER A 111 11.66 29.21 24.42
C SER A 111 10.57 28.47 23.64
N ILE A 112 10.96 27.47 22.83
CA ILE A 112 10.03 26.68 22.01
C ILE A 112 9.06 25.89 22.91
N LEU A 113 9.58 25.18 23.90
CA LEU A 113 8.77 24.32 24.78
C LEU A 113 7.86 25.14 25.71
N THR A 114 8.34 26.28 26.21
CA THR A 114 7.54 27.21 27.00
C THR A 114 6.41 27.82 26.15
N ALA A 115 6.69 28.21 24.91
CA ALA A 115 5.68 28.71 23.98
C ALA A 115 4.63 27.64 23.61
N ALA A 116 5.02 26.36 23.61
CA ALA A 116 4.10 25.22 23.48
C ALA A 116 3.27 24.97 24.76
N GLY A 117 3.54 25.70 25.85
CA GLY A 117 2.76 25.69 27.09
C GLY A 117 3.28 24.74 28.18
N HIS A 118 4.47 24.16 28.02
CA HIS A 118 5.09 23.24 28.97
C HIS A 118 5.89 23.94 30.08
N ASP A 119 6.12 23.25 31.19
CA ASP A 119 6.98 23.72 32.28
C ASP A 119 8.41 23.26 32.00
N VAL A 120 9.32 24.18 31.72
CA VAL A 120 10.67 23.83 31.27
C VAL A 120 11.70 24.06 32.38
N VAL A 121 12.63 23.12 32.52
CA VAL A 121 13.81 23.25 33.38
C VAL A 121 15.06 23.08 32.50
N ALA A 122 15.75 24.18 32.21
CA ALA A 122 17.01 24.14 31.48
C ALA A 122 18.20 23.90 32.43
N TYR A 123 19.16 23.07 32.00
CA TYR A 123 20.36 22.75 32.77
C TYR A 123 21.58 22.61 31.84
N GLY A 124 22.62 23.41 32.08
CA GLY A 124 23.84 23.49 31.24
C GLY A 124 24.80 22.31 31.33
N GLY A 125 24.38 21.18 31.89
CA GLY A 125 25.27 20.07 32.22
C GLY A 125 26.06 20.28 33.52
N GLY A 126 26.81 19.25 33.90
CA GLY A 126 27.60 19.20 35.12
C GLY A 126 27.62 17.81 35.77
N GLU A 127 28.46 17.67 36.78
CA GLU A 127 28.34 16.57 37.75
C GLU A 127 27.03 16.76 38.54
N GLU A 128 26.38 15.67 38.98
CA GLU A 128 25.09 15.66 39.70
C GLU A 128 23.79 15.79 38.86
N LEU A 129 23.84 15.58 37.54
CA LEU A 129 22.63 15.58 36.71
C LEU A 129 21.58 14.57 37.19
N GLU A 130 21.99 13.39 37.63
CA GLU A 130 21.08 12.35 38.15
C GLU A 130 20.30 12.82 39.37
N ASP A 131 20.96 13.55 40.28
CA ASP A 131 20.32 14.10 41.47
C ASP A 131 19.36 15.24 41.09
N LYS A 132 19.72 16.05 40.10
CA LYS A 132 18.81 17.07 39.54
C LYS A 132 17.58 16.43 38.89
N VAL A 133 17.75 15.38 38.09
CA VAL A 133 16.63 14.65 37.48
C VAL A 133 15.76 14.00 38.55
N ALA A 134 16.36 13.39 39.58
CA ALA A 134 15.65 12.77 40.70
C ALA A 134 14.84 13.80 41.52
N ALA A 135 15.40 15.00 41.72
CA ALA A 135 14.74 16.08 42.46
C ALA A 135 13.63 16.75 41.63
N GLN A 136 13.88 17.00 40.35
CA GLN A 136 12.93 17.69 39.48
C GLN A 136 11.80 16.79 39.00
N ARG A 137 12.04 15.47 38.89
CA ARG A 137 11.09 14.47 38.37
C ARG A 137 10.40 14.96 37.09
N PRO A 138 11.16 15.26 36.02
CA PRO A 138 10.56 15.69 34.77
C PRO A 138 9.77 14.54 34.12
N ASP A 139 8.71 14.88 33.41
CA ASP A 139 7.94 13.94 32.59
C ASP A 139 8.72 13.51 31.33
N LEU A 140 9.67 14.36 30.89
CA LEU A 140 10.56 14.10 29.77
C LEU A 140 11.91 14.80 29.99
N LEU A 141 13.00 14.07 29.73
CA LEU A 141 14.36 14.62 29.65
C LEU A 141 14.79 14.70 28.18
N LEU A 142 15.13 15.90 27.72
CA LEU A 142 15.84 16.14 26.47
C LEU A 142 17.33 16.25 26.77
N LEU A 143 18.13 15.35 26.21
CA LEU A 143 19.55 15.21 26.53
C LEU A 143 20.39 15.26 25.26
N ASP A 144 21.31 16.23 25.19
CA ASP A 144 22.34 16.24 24.17
C ASP A 144 23.40 15.13 24.41
N ILE A 145 23.93 14.57 23.32
CA ILE A 145 25.03 13.59 23.38
C ILE A 145 26.39 14.26 23.36
N VAL A 146 26.53 15.35 22.61
CA VAL A 146 27.83 15.92 22.23
C VAL A 146 28.23 17.01 23.22
N MET A 147 28.43 16.61 24.48
CA MET A 147 28.94 17.50 25.52
C MET A 147 30.44 17.25 25.78
N PRO A 148 31.26 18.29 25.97
CA PRO A 148 32.72 18.19 26.08
C PRO A 148 33.19 17.50 27.37
N ASN A 149 32.39 17.56 28.44
CA ASN A 149 32.79 17.05 29.76
C ASN A 149 32.28 15.63 30.04
N ARG A 150 31.03 15.33 29.65
CA ARG A 150 30.37 14.07 30.00
C ARG A 150 29.43 13.64 28.88
N ASN A 151 29.65 12.46 28.32
CA ASN A 151 28.87 11.97 27.18
C ASN A 151 27.40 11.69 27.57
N GLY A 152 26.43 12.14 26.78
CA GLY A 152 25.00 11.89 27.00
C GLY A 152 24.65 10.40 27.13
N TYR A 153 25.40 9.49 26.49
CA TYR A 153 25.21 8.05 26.67
C TYR A 153 25.62 7.54 28.05
N GLU A 154 26.63 8.13 28.67
CA GLU A 154 27.06 7.75 30.02
C GLU A 154 26.03 8.22 31.05
N ILE A 155 25.53 9.44 30.88
CA ILE A 155 24.41 10.00 31.64
C ILE A 155 23.19 9.09 31.53
N LEU A 156 22.79 8.74 30.30
CA LEU A 156 21.64 7.87 30.08
C LEU A 156 21.80 6.52 30.79
N ARG A 157 22.98 5.89 30.72
CA ARG A 157 23.25 4.63 31.42
C ARG A 157 23.17 4.79 32.93
N ALA A 158 23.66 5.90 33.48
CA ALA A 158 23.59 6.17 34.91
C ALA A 158 22.14 6.40 35.37
N LEU A 159 21.37 7.21 34.64
CA LEU A 159 19.94 7.41 34.89
C LEU A 159 19.15 6.09 34.84
N LYS A 160 19.45 5.20 33.88
CA LYS A 160 18.75 3.91 33.78
C LYS A 160 19.15 2.89 34.87
N LYS A 161 20.29 3.09 35.54
CA LYS A 161 20.73 2.28 36.68
C LYS A 161 20.20 2.78 38.02
N ASP A 162 19.83 4.06 38.13
CA ASP A 162 19.30 4.66 39.35
C ASP A 162 17.78 4.44 39.46
N GLU A 163 17.35 3.78 40.53
CA GLU A 163 15.93 3.51 40.83
C GLU A 163 15.07 4.78 40.86
N ARG A 164 15.65 5.93 41.21
CA ARG A 164 14.98 7.23 41.30
C ARG A 164 14.64 7.82 39.92
N THR A 165 15.41 7.46 38.88
CA THR A 165 15.34 8.11 37.56
C THR A 165 15.17 7.13 36.38
N LYS A 166 15.25 5.81 36.61
CA LYS A 166 15.18 4.79 35.55
C LYS A 166 13.92 4.85 34.69
N TYR A 167 12.80 5.28 35.26
CA TYR A 167 11.52 5.40 34.55
C TYR A 167 11.36 6.72 33.80
N THR A 168 12.20 7.73 34.04
CA THR A 168 12.14 9.00 33.32
C THR A 168 12.35 8.75 31.83
N PRO A 169 11.40 9.13 30.96
CA PRO A 169 11.57 9.11 29.52
C PRO A 169 12.71 10.04 29.11
N VAL A 170 13.63 9.55 28.28
CA VAL A 170 14.75 10.34 27.77
C VAL A 170 14.67 10.35 26.25
N VAL A 171 14.64 11.53 25.66
CA VAL A 171 14.82 11.75 24.23
C VAL A 171 16.19 12.36 24.01
N ILE A 172 16.95 11.69 23.18
CA ILE A 172 18.28 12.11 22.79
C ILE A 172 18.15 13.17 21.70
N VAL A 173 18.83 14.29 21.87
CA VAL A 173 18.93 15.35 20.87
C VAL A 173 20.36 15.32 20.32
N THR A 174 20.50 15.38 18.99
CA THR A 174 21.81 15.45 18.34
C THR A 174 21.77 16.50 17.24
N GLY A 175 22.67 17.47 17.29
CA GLY A 175 22.88 18.40 16.18
C GLY A 175 23.39 17.66 14.93
N ARG A 176 22.88 18.01 13.74
CA ARG A 176 23.43 17.53 12.46
C ARG A 176 24.78 18.20 12.17
N SER A 177 25.82 17.76 12.87
CA SER A 177 27.21 18.15 12.62
C SER A 177 28.16 16.96 12.66
N GLN A 178 27.66 15.72 12.54
CA GLN A 178 28.50 14.55 12.31
C GLN A 178 27.99 13.76 11.11
N GLU A 179 28.73 13.91 10.01
CA GLU A 179 28.77 12.99 8.87
C GLU A 179 29.42 11.67 9.34
N SER A 180 28.76 10.94 10.24
CA SER A 180 29.20 9.62 10.70
C SER A 180 28.05 8.85 11.36
N ASP A 181 26.95 8.71 10.64
CA ASP A 181 26.04 7.58 10.83
C ASP A 181 25.90 6.89 9.47
N ARG A 182 26.90 6.06 9.16
CA ARG A 182 26.91 5.09 8.06
C ARG A 182 26.80 3.69 8.65
#